data_AF-A0A0F9J7D9-F1
#
_entry.id   AF-A0A0F9J7D9-F1
#
_cell.length_a   1.000
_cell.length_b   1.000
_cell.length_c   1.000
_cell.angle_alpha   90.00
_cell.angle_beta   90.00
_cell.angle_gamma   90.00
#
_symmetry.space_group_name_H-M   'P 1'
#
loop_
_entity.id
_entity.type
_entity.pdbx_description
1 polymer ?
#
loop_
_entity_poly.entity_id
_entity_poly.type
_entity_poly.pdbx_seq_one_letter_code
_entity_poly.pdbx_strand_id
1 'polypeptide(L)'
;MSSIAKSPLKGLRPTRMKAGISRVEDLANGQEALGPGVGAKTVYYCDGNAGNDNNSGVGGWENAFKTLATAMAASHADIALNKFGWAARNVIYCRADWFVEDLVALPQKTDVIGVGSADGRKGAGITGNHAPVNTTAGCRFFNFNFQPTAAADLWILTNATSGLEFWNCRFLSTNGATVAVSGIDTTASTFLKVIGCEFSGQFSADYIDIGAGAIDSMVIMDNIMSGGSDNGIMVTDTATVTATRRGMIIGNFIECADIAIDVNSTSLFNVFNNRLISGEAVGSGSYVIDLTYAVDNLLTGNDISVRIPSTTDITT
;
A
#
# COMPACT_ATOMS: atom_id res chain seq x y z
N MET A 1 15.46 -17.72 66.94
CA MET A 1 14.85 -18.34 65.74
C MET A 1 13.44 -17.78 65.61
N SER A 2 12.96 -17.08 64.59
CA SER A 2 13.44 -16.67 63.28
C SER A 2 12.48 -15.53 62.87
N SER A 3 12.99 -14.33 62.62
CA SER A 3 12.18 -13.20 62.12
C SER A 3 11.95 -13.38 60.62
N ILE A 4 10.74 -13.73 60.21
CA ILE A 4 10.34 -13.70 58.80
C ILE A 4 9.85 -12.28 58.49
N ALA A 5 10.74 -11.49 57.90
CA ALA A 5 10.44 -10.18 57.36
C ALA A 5 9.42 -10.31 56.22
N LYS A 6 8.27 -9.64 56.35
CA LYS A 6 7.35 -9.42 55.23
C LYS A 6 7.95 -8.37 54.30
N SER A 7 8.57 -8.82 53.20
CA SER A 7 8.95 -7.96 52.08
C SER A 7 7.70 -7.38 51.42
N PRO A 8 7.55 -6.04 51.29
CA PRO A 8 6.55 -5.47 50.41
C PRO A 8 7.07 -5.53 48.97
N LEU A 9 6.60 -6.50 48.19
CA LEU A 9 6.74 -6.47 46.73
C LEU A 9 5.82 -5.37 46.18
N LYS A 10 6.27 -4.12 46.34
CA LYS A 10 5.69 -2.93 45.74
C LYS A 10 6.68 -2.49 44.66
N GLY A 11 6.40 -2.75 43.39
CA GLY A 11 7.10 -2.03 42.31
C GLY A 11 7.45 -2.74 41.01
N LEU A 12 7.09 -4.00 40.77
CA LEU A 12 7.37 -4.64 39.46
C LEU A 12 6.17 -5.47 39.00
N ARG A 13 5.05 -4.81 38.73
CA ARG A 13 4.18 -5.28 37.65
C ARG A 13 4.83 -4.75 36.38
N PRO A 14 5.14 -5.57 35.36
CA PRO A 14 5.34 -5.03 34.04
C PRO A 14 4.05 -4.28 33.74
N THR A 15 4.11 -2.95 33.70
CA THR A 15 3.13 -2.19 32.94
C THR A 15 3.13 -2.90 31.59
N ARG A 16 2.02 -3.58 31.25
CA ARG A 16 1.80 -4.02 29.87
C ARG A 16 2.19 -2.79 29.05
N MET A 17 3.25 -2.89 28.26
CA MET A 17 3.40 -1.97 27.16
C MET A 17 2.07 -2.13 26.44
N LYS A 18 1.21 -1.11 26.53
CA LYS A 18 0.14 -0.98 25.56
C LYS A 18 0.88 -1.12 24.25
N ALA A 19 0.50 -2.12 23.45
CA ALA A 19 0.83 -2.13 22.04
C ALA A 19 0.16 -0.88 21.46
N GLY A 20 0.80 0.27 21.67
CA GLY A 20 0.43 1.54 21.11
C GLY A 20 0.85 1.48 19.67
N ILE A 21 0.04 0.79 18.87
CA ILE A 21 -0.15 1.22 17.50
C ILE A 21 -0.78 2.60 17.68
N SER A 22 0.01 3.66 17.50
CA SER A 22 -0.52 5.02 17.40
C SER A 22 -1.68 4.96 16.42
N ARG A 23 -2.88 5.31 16.87
CA ARG A 23 -4.05 5.17 16.01
C ARG A 23 -4.10 6.39 15.12
N VAL A 24 -4.59 6.22 13.89
CA VAL A 24 -4.71 7.28 12.89
C VAL A 24 -5.64 8.42 13.33
N GLU A 25 -6.32 8.28 14.47
CA GLU A 25 -7.12 9.28 15.17
C GLU A 25 -6.25 10.29 15.95
N ASP A 26 -4.98 9.96 16.22
CA ASP A 26 -3.97 10.85 16.80
C ASP A 26 -3.33 11.80 15.75
N LEU A 27 -3.63 11.61 14.45
CA LEU A 27 -3.03 12.34 13.31
C LEU A 27 -3.75 13.64 12.92
N ALA A 28 -4.79 14.05 13.65
CA ALA A 28 -5.68 15.15 13.24
C ALA A 28 -4.97 16.53 13.10
N ASN A 29 -3.81 16.71 13.73
CA ASN A 29 -3.17 18.03 13.87
C ASN A 29 -1.73 18.10 13.33
N GLY A 30 -1.24 17.07 12.63
CA GLY A 30 0.12 17.06 12.06
C GLY A 30 1.28 17.09 13.08
N GLN A 31 1.01 17.04 14.39
CA GLN A 31 2.05 17.07 15.43
C GLN A 31 2.56 15.68 15.84
N GLU A 32 1.82 14.61 15.58
CA GLU A 32 2.22 13.24 15.95
C GLU A 32 2.59 12.33 14.76
N ALA A 33 3.10 12.91 13.67
CA ALA A 33 3.93 12.11 12.76
C ALA A 33 5.28 11.70 13.39
N LEU A 34 5.51 12.01 14.68
CA LEU A 34 6.72 11.72 15.46
C LEU A 34 6.70 10.33 16.16
N GLY A 35 6.48 9.21 15.46
CA GLY A 35 7.02 7.89 15.88
C GLY A 35 6.57 6.68 15.05
N PRO A 36 7.44 5.71 14.67
CA PRO A 36 8.85 5.51 15.05
C PRO A 36 9.85 5.84 13.90
N GLY A 37 10.83 6.71 14.19
CA GLY A 37 11.99 6.99 13.29
C GLY A 37 12.08 8.41 12.72
N VAL A 38 11.55 9.41 13.44
CA VAL A 38 11.13 10.66 12.82
C VAL A 38 12.25 11.68 12.77
N GLY A 39 13.13 11.45 11.81
CA GLY A 39 14.05 12.44 11.24
C GLY A 39 13.41 13.15 10.05
N ALA A 40 12.17 13.64 10.20
CA ALA A 40 11.53 14.48 9.19
C ALA A 40 12.32 15.80 9.09
N LYS A 41 13.07 16.02 8.01
CA LYS A 41 13.86 17.24 7.82
C LYS A 41 12.96 18.43 7.53
N THR A 42 12.12 18.31 6.50
CA THR A 42 11.22 19.38 6.09
C THR A 42 9.80 18.83 5.93
N VAL A 43 8.86 19.58 6.49
CA VAL A 43 7.43 19.33 6.36
C VAL A 43 6.88 20.29 5.31
N TYR A 44 6.34 19.72 4.24
CA TYR A 44 5.66 20.43 3.19
C TYR A 44 4.14 20.28 3.33
N TYR A 45 3.40 21.25 2.80
CA TYR A 45 1.96 21.30 2.76
C TYR A 45 1.50 21.46 1.31
N CYS A 46 0.48 20.68 0.92
CA CYS A 46 -0.15 20.73 -0.39
C CYS A 46 -1.67 20.82 -0.20
N ASP A 47 -2.29 21.85 -0.78
CA ASP A 47 -3.73 22.04 -0.76
C ASP A 47 -4.26 22.05 -2.20
N GLY A 48 -4.81 20.91 -2.62
CA GLY A 48 -5.36 20.72 -3.96
C GLY A 48 -6.53 21.67 -4.28
N ASN A 49 -7.17 22.26 -3.26
CA ASN A 49 -8.34 23.12 -3.42
C ASN A 49 -7.98 24.62 -3.37
N ALA A 50 -7.10 25.03 -2.46
CA ALA A 50 -6.80 26.45 -2.19
C ALA A 50 -5.31 26.86 -2.25
N GLY A 51 -4.39 25.92 -2.50
CA GLY A 51 -2.95 26.19 -2.54
C GLY A 51 -2.51 27.05 -3.72
N ASN A 52 -1.22 27.39 -3.75
CA ASN A 52 -0.57 28.09 -4.87
C ASN A 52 0.85 27.56 -5.06
N ASP A 53 1.21 27.13 -6.27
CA ASP A 53 2.54 26.57 -6.55
C ASP A 53 3.68 27.60 -6.51
N ASN A 54 3.35 28.89 -6.41
CA ASN A 54 4.34 29.94 -6.12
C ASN A 54 4.66 30.09 -4.63
N ASN A 55 3.93 29.40 -3.75
CA ASN A 55 4.24 29.39 -2.33
C ASN A 55 5.50 28.56 -2.04
N SER A 56 6.00 28.62 -0.81
CA SER A 56 7.17 27.83 -0.40
C SER A 56 6.83 26.37 -0.04
N GLY A 57 5.54 26.08 0.18
CA GLY A 57 5.07 24.79 0.69
C GLY A 57 5.39 24.53 2.15
N VAL A 58 6.10 25.41 2.85
CA VAL A 58 6.57 25.20 4.24
C VAL A 58 5.99 26.26 5.16
N GLY A 59 5.93 25.96 6.47
CA GLY A 59 5.49 26.89 7.49
C GLY A 59 3.99 26.87 7.82
N GLY A 60 3.18 26.13 7.05
CA GLY A 60 1.76 25.95 7.34
C GLY A 60 0.90 25.84 6.08
N TRP A 61 -0.41 25.67 6.28
CA TRP A 61 -1.39 25.54 5.19
C TRP A 61 -1.57 26.82 4.36
N GLU A 62 -1.33 27.98 4.95
CA GLU A 62 -1.38 29.28 4.28
C GLU A 62 -0.29 29.46 3.21
N ASN A 63 0.77 28.65 3.30
CA ASN A 63 1.88 28.61 2.35
C ASN A 63 1.89 27.31 1.55
N ALA A 64 0.78 26.56 1.49
CA ALA A 64 0.73 25.28 0.81
C ALA A 64 0.91 25.42 -0.72
N PHE A 65 1.58 24.45 -1.33
CA PHE A 65 1.57 24.24 -2.77
C PHE A 65 0.14 23.89 -3.25
N LYS A 66 -0.15 24.11 -4.53
CA LYS A 66 -1.43 23.74 -5.15
C LYS A 66 -1.42 22.30 -5.65
N THR A 67 -0.31 21.87 -6.26
CA THR A 67 -0.17 20.54 -6.87
C THR A 67 0.73 19.64 -6.04
N LEU A 68 0.44 18.34 -6.09
CA LEU A 68 1.22 17.36 -5.34
C LEU A 68 2.60 17.17 -5.99
N ALA A 69 2.70 17.22 -7.31
CA ALA A 69 3.95 17.16 -8.06
C ALA A 69 4.89 18.31 -7.67
N THR A 70 4.39 19.52 -7.47
CA THR A 70 5.23 20.65 -7.02
C THR A 70 5.78 20.37 -5.62
N ALA A 71 4.95 19.88 -4.69
CA ALA A 71 5.39 19.49 -3.35
C ALA A 71 6.41 18.35 -3.38
N MET A 72 6.19 17.34 -4.24
CA MET A 72 7.10 16.23 -4.45
C MET A 72 8.44 16.66 -5.04
N ALA A 73 8.43 17.55 -6.04
CA ALA A 73 9.64 18.10 -6.63
C ALA A 73 10.45 18.91 -5.61
N ALA A 74 9.79 19.75 -4.81
CA ALA A 74 10.42 20.51 -3.73
C ALA A 74 11.04 19.57 -2.68
N SER A 75 10.30 18.55 -2.23
CA SER A 75 10.79 17.55 -1.28
C SER A 75 11.98 16.77 -1.83
N HIS A 76 11.95 16.38 -3.10
CA HIS A 76 13.03 15.67 -3.77
C HIS A 76 14.30 16.53 -3.86
N ALA A 77 14.17 17.79 -4.27
CA ALA A 77 15.31 18.72 -4.33
C ALA A 77 15.93 18.93 -2.93
N ASP A 78 15.08 19.03 -1.92
CA ASP A 78 15.50 19.25 -0.55
C ASP A 78 16.23 18.03 0.06
N ILE A 79 15.73 16.82 -0.16
CA ILE A 79 16.38 15.60 0.35
C ILE A 79 17.72 15.33 -0.34
N ALA A 80 17.83 15.66 -1.64
CA ALA A 80 19.05 15.47 -2.43
C ALA A 80 20.24 16.30 -1.94
N LEU A 81 20.00 17.36 -1.14
CA LEU A 81 21.07 18.18 -0.58
C LEU A 81 21.97 17.41 0.41
N ASN A 82 21.57 16.23 0.90
CA ASN A 82 22.35 15.32 1.77
C ASN A 82 22.95 15.94 3.05
N LYS A 83 22.55 17.16 3.44
CA LYS A 83 23.12 17.91 4.58
C LYS A 83 22.90 17.25 5.95
N PHE A 84 21.93 16.35 6.06
CA PHE A 84 21.48 15.76 7.32
C PHE A 84 21.69 14.24 7.38
N GLY A 85 22.51 13.72 6.45
CA GLY A 85 22.86 12.30 6.39
C GLY A 85 21.86 11.43 5.62
N TRP A 86 22.25 10.19 5.40
CA TRP A 86 21.60 9.26 4.46
C TRP A 86 20.25 8.71 4.95
N ALA A 87 19.92 8.86 6.23
CA ALA A 87 18.70 8.30 6.83
C ALA A 87 17.54 9.30 6.96
N ALA A 88 17.75 10.57 6.61
CA ALA A 88 16.71 11.60 6.71
C ALA A 88 15.54 11.33 5.75
N ARG A 89 14.34 11.75 6.14
CA ARG A 89 13.11 11.70 5.32
C ARG A 89 12.42 13.06 5.33
N ASN A 90 11.63 13.36 4.31
CA ASN A 90 10.73 14.51 4.32
C ASN A 90 9.28 14.06 4.50
N VAL A 91 8.39 14.99 4.86
CA VAL A 91 6.96 14.73 4.99
C VAL A 91 6.19 15.73 4.13
N ILE A 92 5.17 15.26 3.42
CA ILE A 92 4.21 16.11 2.71
C ILE A 92 2.83 15.82 3.29
N TYR A 93 2.20 16.83 3.90
CA TYR A 93 0.77 16.77 4.21
C TYR A 93 -0.03 17.30 3.02
N CYS A 94 -0.93 16.48 2.50
CA CYS A 94 -1.80 16.86 1.39
C CYS A 94 -3.25 16.84 1.85
N ARG A 95 -3.99 17.92 1.58
CA ARG A 95 -5.44 17.94 1.70
C ARG A 95 -6.03 18.32 0.35
N ALA A 96 -7.06 17.62 -0.06
CA ALA A 96 -7.84 17.94 -1.25
C ALA A 96 -9.14 17.15 -1.22
N ASP A 97 -10.12 17.64 -1.95
CA ASP A 97 -11.32 16.85 -2.23
C ASP A 97 -10.99 15.83 -3.32
N TRP A 98 -11.20 16.16 -4.60
CA TRP A 98 -10.58 15.49 -5.73
C TRP A 98 -9.90 16.52 -6.62
N PHE A 99 -8.58 16.47 -6.72
CA PHE A 99 -7.82 17.24 -7.71
C PHE A 99 -7.32 16.32 -8.82
N VAL A 100 -7.21 16.86 -10.02
CA VAL A 100 -6.79 16.10 -11.21
C VAL A 100 -5.31 16.29 -11.43
N GLU A 101 -4.53 15.21 -11.38
CA GLU A 101 -3.09 15.25 -11.59
C GLU A 101 -2.53 13.84 -11.86
N ASP A 102 -1.63 13.73 -12.84
CA ASP A 102 -0.86 12.50 -13.08
C ASP A 102 0.53 12.61 -12.46
N LEU A 103 0.85 11.72 -11.52
CA LEU A 103 2.16 11.68 -10.88
C LEU A 103 3.16 10.93 -11.78
N VAL A 104 3.98 11.70 -12.51
CA VAL A 104 5.03 11.19 -13.40
C VAL A 104 6.41 11.12 -12.75
N ALA A 105 6.52 11.61 -11.50
CA ALA A 105 7.74 11.53 -10.71
C ALA A 105 7.41 11.43 -9.22
N LEU A 106 8.19 10.64 -8.49
CA LEU A 106 8.10 10.51 -7.04
C LEU A 106 9.30 11.14 -6.31
N PRO A 107 9.12 11.62 -5.08
CA PRO A 107 10.23 12.09 -4.25
C PRO A 107 10.98 10.90 -3.64
N GLN A 108 12.29 11.04 -3.42
CA GLN A 108 13.03 10.07 -2.62
C GLN A 108 12.71 10.25 -1.14
N LYS A 109 12.68 9.15 -0.39
CA LYS A 109 12.64 9.17 1.10
C LYS A 109 11.61 10.15 1.68
N THR A 110 10.38 10.11 1.17
CA THR A 110 9.33 11.04 1.59
C THR A 110 8.09 10.28 1.98
N ASP A 111 7.47 10.72 3.07
CA ASP A 111 6.17 10.24 3.52
C ASP A 111 5.10 11.26 3.08
N VAL A 112 4.17 10.83 2.25
CA VAL A 112 3.09 11.64 1.68
C VAL A 112 1.79 11.23 2.38
N ILE A 113 1.20 12.14 3.15
CA ILE A 113 0.10 11.85 4.06
C ILE A 113 -1.14 12.64 3.65
N GLY A 114 -2.18 11.92 3.26
CA GLY A 114 -3.49 12.49 2.96
C GLY A 114 -4.19 12.85 4.27
N VAL A 115 -4.66 14.10 4.35
CA VAL A 115 -5.41 14.62 5.49
C VAL A 115 -6.69 15.31 5.01
N GLY A 116 -7.63 15.53 5.92
CA GLY A 116 -8.95 16.03 5.57
C GLY A 116 -9.84 14.94 4.98
N SER A 117 -10.62 15.30 3.96
CA SER A 117 -11.63 14.43 3.38
C SER A 117 -11.82 14.70 1.88
N ALA A 118 -12.10 13.63 1.13
CA ALA A 118 -12.49 13.60 -0.26
C ALA A 118 -13.88 12.94 -0.39
N ASP A 119 -14.92 13.69 -0.75
CA ASP A 119 -16.32 13.22 -0.79
C ASP A 119 -16.75 12.46 0.48
N GLY A 120 -16.41 13.00 1.66
CA GLY A 120 -16.70 12.36 2.96
C GLY A 120 -15.80 11.15 3.31
N ARG A 121 -14.89 10.74 2.43
CA ARG A 121 -13.88 9.71 2.71
C ARG A 121 -12.66 10.34 3.37
N LYS A 122 -12.09 9.69 4.39
CA LYS A 122 -10.87 10.16 5.05
C LYS A 122 -9.69 10.25 4.07
N GLY A 123 -8.93 11.33 4.14
CA GLY A 123 -7.73 11.55 3.34
C GLY A 123 -7.92 12.53 2.18
N ALA A 124 -6.86 12.74 1.41
CA ALA A 124 -6.93 13.50 0.16
C ALA A 124 -7.30 12.58 -1.01
N GLY A 125 -8.00 13.11 -2.01
CA GLY A 125 -8.34 12.40 -3.25
C GLY A 125 -7.59 12.98 -4.45
N ILE A 126 -7.03 12.10 -5.28
CA ILE A 126 -6.41 12.45 -6.56
C ILE A 126 -7.07 11.65 -7.69
N THR A 127 -7.42 12.36 -8.76
CA THR A 127 -7.92 11.77 -10.01
C THR A 127 -6.77 11.76 -11.01
N GLY A 128 -6.35 10.58 -11.44
CA GLY A 128 -5.23 10.44 -12.37
C GLY A 128 -4.87 8.99 -12.66
N ASN A 129 -3.99 8.81 -13.65
CA ASN A 129 -3.36 7.55 -14.00
C ASN A 129 -1.85 7.76 -13.88
N HIS A 130 -1.27 7.23 -12.80
CA HIS A 130 0.06 7.60 -12.33
C HIS A 130 1.13 6.66 -12.89
N ALA A 131 2.17 7.22 -13.52
CA ALA A 131 3.24 6.46 -14.14
C ALA A 131 4.60 7.11 -13.84
N PRO A 132 5.09 7.03 -12.58
CA PRO A 132 6.37 7.61 -12.21
C PRO A 132 7.56 6.91 -12.87
N VAL A 133 8.40 7.68 -13.56
CA VAL A 133 9.55 7.15 -14.34
C VAL A 133 10.91 7.47 -13.72
N ASN A 134 10.97 8.32 -12.70
CA ASN A 134 12.23 8.71 -12.09
C ASN A 134 12.72 7.66 -11.07
N THR A 135 14.01 7.32 -11.12
CA THR A 135 14.61 6.35 -10.21
C THR A 135 14.71 6.93 -8.81
N THR A 136 13.69 6.67 -7.99
CA THR A 136 13.59 7.26 -6.66
C THR A 136 13.01 6.26 -5.68
N ALA A 137 13.82 5.90 -4.68
CA ALA A 137 13.44 4.90 -3.70
C ALA A 137 12.81 5.50 -2.44
N GLY A 138 11.85 4.77 -1.86
CA GLY A 138 11.37 5.00 -0.50
C GLY A 138 10.35 6.13 -0.35
N CYS A 139 9.55 6.41 -1.38
CA CYS A 139 8.33 7.20 -1.24
C CYS A 139 7.24 6.36 -0.58
N ARG A 140 6.43 6.94 0.31
CA ARG A 140 5.33 6.23 0.97
C ARG A 140 4.07 7.08 0.97
N PHE A 141 2.95 6.50 0.58
CA PHE A 141 1.64 7.14 0.65
C PHE A 141 0.85 6.60 1.83
N PHE A 142 0.22 7.50 2.58
CA PHE A 142 -0.63 7.19 3.71
C PHE A 142 -1.99 7.88 3.55
N ASN A 143 -3.08 7.13 3.72
CA ASN A 143 -4.45 7.68 3.71
C ASN A 143 -4.78 8.53 2.45
N PHE A 144 -4.43 8.05 1.27
CA PHE A 144 -4.81 8.68 0.00
C PHE A 144 -5.92 7.90 -0.69
N ASN A 145 -6.74 8.60 -1.47
CA ASN A 145 -7.73 8.00 -2.35
C ASN A 145 -7.32 8.28 -3.81
N PHE A 146 -7.31 7.25 -4.64
CA PHE A 146 -6.94 7.28 -6.05
C PHE A 146 -8.14 6.88 -6.90
N GLN A 147 -8.39 7.59 -8.00
CA GLN A 147 -9.42 7.22 -8.98
C GLN A 147 -8.97 7.61 -10.40
N PRO A 148 -9.48 6.95 -11.45
CA PRO A 148 -8.91 7.10 -12.79
C PRO A 148 -9.35 8.41 -13.46
N THR A 149 -8.51 8.91 -14.37
CA THR A 149 -8.92 9.91 -15.37
C THR A 149 -9.14 9.29 -16.76
N ALA A 150 -8.62 8.09 -16.99
CA ALA A 150 -8.72 7.33 -18.24
C ALA A 150 -8.91 5.83 -17.98
N ALA A 151 -9.35 5.09 -19.00
CA ALA A 151 -9.47 3.64 -18.98
C ALA A 151 -8.08 2.98 -19.13
N ALA A 152 -7.30 3.08 -18.06
CA ALA A 152 -5.93 2.57 -17.91
C ALA A 152 -5.68 2.24 -16.43
N ASP A 153 -4.51 1.72 -16.10
CA ASP A 153 -4.13 1.42 -14.72
C ASP A 153 -4.02 2.69 -13.87
N LEU A 154 -4.43 2.61 -12.60
CA LEU A 154 -4.29 3.73 -11.67
C LEU A 154 -2.82 4.04 -11.36
N TRP A 155 -2.01 2.99 -11.22
CA TRP A 155 -0.58 3.09 -10.97
C TRP A 155 0.17 2.11 -11.86
N ILE A 156 1.06 2.63 -12.70
CA ILE A 156 2.04 1.85 -13.46
C ILE A 156 3.40 2.02 -12.80
N LEU A 157 3.92 0.93 -12.24
CA LEU A 157 5.13 0.90 -11.46
C LEU A 157 6.22 0.10 -12.18
N THR A 158 7.44 0.61 -12.17
CA THR A 158 8.60 -0.07 -12.75
C THR A 158 9.68 -0.29 -11.69
N ASN A 159 10.87 -0.75 -12.07
CA ASN A 159 12.02 -0.77 -11.17
C ASN A 159 12.44 0.63 -10.66
N ALA A 160 11.99 1.70 -11.33
CA ALA A 160 12.23 3.08 -10.92
C ALA A 160 11.59 3.42 -9.55
N THR A 161 10.56 2.68 -9.13
CA THR A 161 9.78 2.92 -7.91
C THR A 161 10.09 1.95 -6.77
N SER A 162 11.27 1.33 -6.76
CA SER A 162 11.70 0.41 -5.70
C SER A 162 11.47 1.00 -4.29
N GLY A 163 10.83 0.23 -3.41
CA GLY A 163 10.53 0.65 -2.04
C GLY A 163 9.40 1.68 -1.92
N LEU A 164 8.56 1.82 -2.95
CA LEU A 164 7.27 2.50 -2.84
C LEU A 164 6.37 1.74 -1.85
N GLU A 165 5.67 2.47 -0.99
CA GLU A 165 4.73 1.86 -0.07
C GLU A 165 3.39 2.60 -0.08
N PHE A 166 2.28 1.87 -0.03
CA PHE A 166 0.92 2.37 0.14
C PHE A 166 0.35 1.83 1.44
N TRP A 167 -0.17 2.72 2.29
CA TRP A 167 -0.66 2.38 3.62
C TRP A 167 -2.03 3.01 3.85
N ASN A 168 -3.04 2.19 4.08
CA ASN A 168 -4.42 2.62 4.30
C ASN A 168 -4.94 3.54 3.16
N CYS A 169 -4.50 3.29 1.94
CA CYS A 169 -4.96 4.00 0.75
C CYS A 169 -6.23 3.35 0.19
N ARG A 170 -6.95 4.09 -0.65
CA ARG A 170 -8.08 3.59 -1.43
C ARG A 170 -7.81 3.70 -2.92
N PHE A 171 -8.08 2.64 -3.65
CA PHE A 171 -8.02 2.55 -5.10
C PHE A 171 -9.44 2.34 -5.60
N LEU A 172 -10.04 3.39 -6.16
CA LEU A 172 -11.38 3.35 -6.72
C LEU A 172 -11.28 3.01 -8.20
N SER A 173 -11.95 1.93 -8.61
CA SER A 173 -11.95 1.49 -10.01
C SER A 173 -12.62 2.49 -10.97
N THR A 174 -13.51 3.36 -10.50
CA THR A 174 -14.32 4.20 -11.38
C THR A 174 -14.29 5.68 -11.03
N ASN A 175 -14.38 6.51 -12.07
CA ASN A 175 -14.73 7.92 -11.97
C ASN A 175 -15.74 8.26 -13.08
N GLY A 176 -17.02 8.41 -12.70
CA GLY A 176 -18.10 8.49 -13.69
C GLY A 176 -18.21 7.22 -14.53
N ALA A 177 -18.10 7.36 -15.86
CA ALA A 177 -18.12 6.22 -16.79
C ALA A 177 -16.74 5.61 -17.06
N THR A 178 -15.68 6.22 -16.54
CA THR A 178 -14.31 5.71 -16.70
C THR A 178 -14.07 4.58 -15.72
N VAL A 179 -13.55 3.46 -16.23
CA VAL A 179 -13.19 2.26 -15.45
C VAL A 179 -11.69 2.01 -15.62
N ALA A 180 -10.96 1.90 -14.51
CA ALA A 180 -9.54 1.56 -14.50
C ALA A 180 -9.32 0.10 -14.90
N VAL A 181 -8.17 -0.16 -15.53
CA VAL A 181 -7.78 -1.53 -15.92
C VAL A 181 -7.38 -2.32 -14.68
N SER A 182 -6.35 -1.86 -13.98
CA SER A 182 -5.95 -2.38 -12.67
C SER A 182 -5.73 -1.28 -11.64
N GLY A 183 -5.73 -1.66 -10.36
CA GLY A 183 -5.39 -0.74 -9.28
C GLY A 183 -3.89 -0.44 -9.23
N ILE A 184 -3.07 -1.47 -9.39
CA ILE A 184 -1.61 -1.36 -9.52
C ILE A 184 -1.16 -2.36 -10.58
N ASP A 185 -0.47 -1.88 -11.61
CA ASP A 185 0.35 -2.67 -12.52
C ASP A 185 1.82 -2.43 -12.14
N THR A 186 2.55 -3.51 -11.83
CA THR A 186 3.95 -3.41 -11.40
C THR A 186 4.87 -4.36 -12.15
N THR A 187 5.98 -3.82 -12.66
CA THR A 187 7.07 -4.56 -13.29
C THR A 187 8.36 -4.31 -12.53
N ALA A 188 9.02 -5.37 -12.04
CA ALA A 188 10.32 -5.30 -11.35
C ALA A 188 10.39 -4.33 -10.13
N SER A 189 9.29 -4.12 -9.39
CA SER A 189 9.27 -3.23 -8.23
C SER A 189 9.63 -3.96 -6.93
N THR A 190 10.93 -4.05 -6.63
CA THR A 190 11.41 -4.59 -5.35
C THR A 190 10.97 -3.75 -4.15
N PHE A 191 10.71 -4.39 -3.02
CA PHE A 191 10.28 -3.76 -1.75
C PHE A 191 8.97 -2.98 -1.83
N LEU A 192 8.15 -3.17 -2.88
CA LEU A 192 6.81 -2.60 -2.95
C LEU A 192 5.98 -3.09 -1.77
N LYS A 193 5.24 -2.19 -1.12
CA LYS A 193 4.27 -2.56 -0.09
C LYS A 193 2.90 -1.98 -0.36
N VAL A 194 1.88 -2.81 -0.19
CA VAL A 194 0.47 -2.42 -0.28
C VAL A 194 -0.21 -2.98 0.97
N ILE A 195 -0.46 -2.11 1.94
CA ILE A 195 -0.81 -2.52 3.30
C ILE A 195 -2.08 -1.81 3.78
N GLY A 196 -3.06 -2.58 4.25
CA GLY A 196 -4.30 -2.03 4.82
C GLY A 196 -5.13 -1.22 3.82
N CYS A 197 -4.89 -1.39 2.52
CA CYS A 197 -5.54 -0.61 1.48
C CYS A 197 -6.89 -1.23 1.08
N GLU A 198 -7.74 -0.39 0.50
CA GLU A 198 -9.04 -0.77 -0.04
C GLU A 198 -9.03 -0.63 -1.56
N PHE A 199 -9.35 -1.69 -2.28
CA PHE A 199 -9.61 -1.66 -3.72
C PHE A 199 -11.10 -1.87 -3.90
N SER A 200 -11.80 -0.89 -4.49
CA SER A 200 -13.26 -0.94 -4.58
C SER A 200 -13.81 -0.73 -5.99
N GLY A 201 -14.79 -1.56 -6.31
CA GLY A 201 -15.52 -1.60 -7.57
C GLY A 201 -14.87 -2.52 -8.61
N GLN A 202 -15.40 -2.45 -9.82
CA GLN A 202 -15.07 -3.36 -10.91
C GLN A 202 -13.91 -2.79 -11.74
N PHE A 203 -12.70 -3.25 -11.47
CA PHE A 203 -11.56 -3.07 -12.38
C PHE A 203 -11.77 -3.98 -13.60
N SER A 204 -11.34 -3.56 -14.80
CA SER A 204 -11.57 -4.35 -16.01
C SER A 204 -10.58 -5.51 -16.19
N ALA A 205 -9.55 -5.57 -15.35
CA ALA A 205 -8.60 -6.68 -15.25
C ALA A 205 -8.39 -7.05 -13.76
N ASP A 206 -7.27 -6.65 -13.15
CA ASP A 206 -6.84 -7.18 -11.85
C ASP A 206 -6.85 -6.09 -10.77
N TYR A 207 -6.96 -6.46 -9.49
CA TYR A 207 -6.68 -5.48 -8.44
C TYR A 207 -5.20 -5.09 -8.43
N ILE A 208 -4.31 -6.09 -8.52
CA ILE A 208 -2.87 -5.92 -8.62
C ILE A 208 -2.32 -6.89 -9.67
N ASP A 209 -1.72 -6.34 -10.72
CA ASP A 209 -0.98 -7.09 -11.74
C ASP A 209 0.54 -6.97 -11.51
N ILE A 210 1.24 -8.09 -11.56
CA ILE A 210 2.67 -8.23 -11.33
C ILE A 210 3.32 -8.82 -12.58
N GLY A 211 3.95 -7.96 -13.36
CA GLY A 211 4.71 -8.33 -14.56
C GLY A 211 6.12 -8.84 -14.28
N ALA A 212 6.96 -8.81 -15.32
CA ALA A 212 8.29 -9.42 -15.29
C ALA A 212 9.28 -8.72 -14.35
N GLY A 213 10.25 -9.50 -13.84
CA GLY A 213 11.42 -8.98 -13.12
C GLY A 213 11.37 -9.15 -11.61
N ALA A 214 12.30 -8.48 -10.90
CA ALA A 214 12.55 -8.76 -9.49
C ALA A 214 11.48 -8.15 -8.56
N ILE A 215 10.90 -8.97 -7.69
CA ILE A 215 9.87 -8.58 -6.71
C ILE A 215 10.34 -8.71 -5.25
N ASP A 216 11.66 -8.74 -5.04
CA ASP A 216 12.29 -8.99 -3.75
C ASP A 216 11.58 -8.29 -2.58
N SER A 217 11.12 -9.08 -1.60
CA SER A 217 10.49 -8.58 -0.37
C SER A 217 9.28 -7.66 -0.59
N MET A 218 8.54 -7.86 -1.69
CA MET A 218 7.22 -7.26 -1.89
C MET A 218 6.24 -7.74 -0.80
N VAL A 219 5.38 -6.85 -0.31
CA VAL A 219 4.37 -7.19 0.72
C VAL A 219 3.01 -6.66 0.32
N ILE A 220 2.04 -7.57 0.18
CA ILE A 220 0.62 -7.26 -0.04
C ILE A 220 -0.15 -7.81 1.16
N MET A 221 -0.53 -6.93 2.07
CA MET A 221 -1.00 -7.33 3.41
C MET A 221 -2.25 -6.59 3.88
N ASP A 222 -3.17 -7.34 4.51
CA ASP A 222 -4.34 -6.81 5.20
C ASP A 222 -5.21 -5.89 4.33
N ASN A 223 -5.20 -6.08 3.00
CA ASN A 223 -6.00 -5.30 2.08
C ASN A 223 -7.42 -5.87 1.97
N ILE A 224 -8.37 -5.01 1.63
CA ILE A 224 -9.73 -5.37 1.26
C ILE A 224 -9.90 -5.07 -0.22
N MET A 225 -10.15 -6.11 -1.02
CA MET A 225 -10.36 -5.99 -2.45
C MET A 225 -11.74 -6.54 -2.78
N SER A 226 -12.66 -5.67 -3.20
CA SER A 226 -14.06 -6.04 -3.43
C SER A 226 -14.72 -5.24 -4.56
N GLY A 227 -15.81 -5.78 -5.09
CA GLY A 227 -16.55 -5.17 -6.20
C GLY A 227 -16.35 -5.80 -7.57
N GLY A 228 -15.72 -6.98 -7.65
CA GLY A 228 -15.79 -7.86 -8.81
C GLY A 228 -14.83 -7.49 -9.94
N SER A 229 -13.56 -7.21 -9.62
CA SER A 229 -12.48 -7.27 -10.62
C SER A 229 -12.48 -8.62 -11.35
N ASP A 230 -11.90 -8.68 -12.55
CA ASP A 230 -11.71 -9.96 -13.26
C ASP A 230 -10.90 -10.91 -12.38
N ASN A 231 -9.68 -10.51 -11.97
CA ASN A 231 -8.86 -11.27 -11.03
C ASN A 231 -8.46 -10.46 -9.79
N GLY A 232 -7.92 -11.17 -8.81
CA GLY A 232 -7.40 -10.62 -7.57
C GLY A 232 -5.98 -10.06 -7.71
N ILE A 233 -5.01 -10.86 -7.26
CA ILE A 233 -3.57 -10.56 -7.39
C ILE A 233 -2.99 -11.53 -8.41
N MET A 234 -2.45 -11.03 -9.51
CA MET A 234 -1.96 -11.83 -10.62
C MET A 234 -0.47 -11.61 -10.85
N VAL A 235 0.24 -12.69 -11.16
CA VAL A 235 1.58 -12.65 -11.76
C VAL A 235 1.42 -13.03 -13.23
N THR A 236 1.30 -12.06 -14.12
CA THR A 236 0.98 -12.29 -15.54
C THR A 236 2.20 -12.58 -16.42
N ASP A 237 3.41 -12.31 -15.92
CA ASP A 237 4.67 -12.57 -16.62
C ASP A 237 5.74 -13.12 -15.65
N THR A 238 6.99 -13.21 -16.08
CA THR A 238 8.07 -13.90 -15.38
C THR A 238 8.65 -13.02 -14.27
N ALA A 239 7.97 -13.00 -13.12
CA ALA A 239 8.50 -12.44 -11.89
C ALA A 239 9.63 -13.32 -11.31
N THR A 240 10.57 -12.71 -10.58
CA THR A 240 11.76 -13.37 -10.02
C THR A 240 12.04 -12.91 -8.61
N VAL A 241 12.74 -13.75 -7.84
CA VAL A 241 13.20 -13.43 -6.48
C VAL A 241 14.69 -13.75 -6.33
N THR A 242 15.43 -12.86 -5.69
CA THR A 242 16.86 -13.03 -5.41
C THR A 242 17.05 -13.64 -4.02
N ALA A 243 17.90 -14.66 -3.91
CA ALA A 243 18.40 -15.18 -2.63
C ALA A 243 17.29 -15.43 -1.58
N THR A 244 16.18 -16.07 -1.98
CA THR A 244 15.02 -16.42 -1.12
C THR A 244 14.23 -15.24 -0.53
N ARG A 245 14.42 -14.01 -1.03
CA ARG A 245 13.66 -12.81 -0.63
C ARG A 245 12.25 -12.80 -1.23
N ARG A 246 11.49 -13.86 -0.97
CA ARG A 246 10.11 -14.02 -1.44
C ARG A 246 9.24 -12.85 -1.02
N GLY A 247 8.26 -12.55 -1.85
CA GLY A 247 7.18 -11.67 -1.48
C GLY A 247 6.27 -12.32 -0.44
N MET A 248 5.34 -11.53 0.09
CA MET A 248 4.30 -11.98 1.02
C MET A 248 2.94 -11.50 0.55
N ILE A 249 1.96 -12.41 0.49
CA ILE A 249 0.54 -12.10 0.31
C ILE A 249 -0.18 -12.64 1.55
N ILE A 250 -0.55 -11.76 2.47
CA ILE A 250 -0.99 -12.15 3.81
C ILE A 250 -2.22 -11.38 4.30
N GLY A 251 -3.20 -12.08 4.87
CA GLY A 251 -4.27 -11.44 5.63
C GLY A 251 -5.27 -10.64 4.78
N ASN A 252 -5.21 -10.77 3.45
CA ASN A 252 -6.07 -10.03 2.55
C ASN A 252 -7.47 -10.65 2.48
N PHE A 253 -8.48 -9.81 2.27
CA PHE A 253 -9.79 -10.22 1.76
C PHE A 253 -9.86 -9.88 0.28
N ILE A 254 -10.16 -10.87 -0.57
CA ILE A 254 -10.19 -10.71 -2.02
C ILE A 254 -11.49 -11.31 -2.56
N GLU A 255 -12.26 -10.52 -3.29
CA GLU A 255 -13.47 -10.93 -4.02
C GLU A 255 -13.34 -10.54 -5.50
N CYS A 256 -13.30 -11.52 -6.39
CA CYS A 256 -13.16 -11.32 -7.84
C CYS A 256 -14.05 -12.28 -8.64
N ALA A 257 -14.18 -12.04 -9.94
CA ALA A 257 -14.96 -12.87 -10.85
C ALA A 257 -14.27 -14.20 -11.17
N ASP A 258 -12.96 -14.16 -11.42
CA ASP A 258 -12.13 -15.28 -11.86
C ASP A 258 -11.10 -15.64 -10.79
N ILE A 259 -9.79 -15.56 -11.06
CA ILE A 259 -8.75 -16.07 -10.16
C ILE A 259 -8.47 -15.11 -9.00
N ALA A 260 -8.58 -15.57 -7.76
CA ALA A 260 -8.32 -14.71 -6.59
C ALA A 260 -6.83 -14.43 -6.36
N ILE A 261 -5.97 -15.42 -6.58
CA ILE A 261 -4.51 -15.26 -6.53
C ILE A 261 -3.90 -16.20 -7.57
N ASP A 262 -3.12 -15.64 -8.50
CA ASP A 262 -2.21 -16.38 -9.37
C ASP A 262 -0.77 -15.92 -9.14
N VAL A 263 0.07 -16.82 -8.64
CA VAL A 263 1.52 -16.62 -8.49
C VAL A 263 2.31 -17.66 -9.28
N ASN A 264 1.72 -18.13 -10.39
CA ASN A 264 2.26 -19.10 -11.35
C ASN A 264 2.68 -20.45 -10.75
N SER A 265 2.16 -20.82 -9.58
CA SER A 265 2.61 -22.00 -8.80
C SER A 265 4.12 -22.06 -8.62
N THR A 266 4.78 -20.90 -8.54
CA THR A 266 6.23 -20.79 -8.34
C THR A 266 6.54 -20.23 -6.95
N SER A 267 7.75 -20.53 -6.46
CA SER A 267 8.19 -20.15 -5.12
C SER A 267 8.57 -18.65 -5.00
N LEU A 268 7.69 -17.77 -5.47
CA LEU A 268 7.82 -16.32 -5.49
C LEU A 268 7.27 -15.68 -4.21
N PHE A 269 6.16 -16.19 -3.70
CA PHE A 269 5.44 -15.63 -2.56
C PHE A 269 5.25 -16.66 -1.45
N ASN A 270 5.28 -16.20 -0.21
CA ASN A 270 4.61 -16.89 0.88
C ASN A 270 3.17 -16.37 0.94
N VAL A 271 2.18 -17.26 0.80
CA VAL A 271 0.76 -16.89 0.67
C VAL A 271 -0.03 -17.47 1.83
N PHE A 272 -0.49 -16.65 2.77
CA PHE A 272 -1.12 -17.20 3.97
C PHE A 272 -2.13 -16.32 4.66
N ASN A 273 -3.05 -16.96 5.40
CA ASN A 273 -4.13 -16.29 6.15
C ASN A 273 -5.04 -15.38 5.31
N ASN A 274 -5.15 -15.62 4.00
CA ASN A 274 -6.05 -14.85 3.14
C ASN A 274 -7.48 -15.41 3.15
N ARG A 275 -8.46 -14.55 2.91
CA ARG A 275 -9.87 -14.91 2.66
C ARG A 275 -10.20 -14.57 1.22
N LEU A 276 -10.50 -15.58 0.43
CA LEU A 276 -10.64 -15.50 -1.01
C LEU A 276 -12.08 -15.89 -1.39
N ILE A 277 -12.70 -15.09 -2.25
CA ILE A 277 -13.98 -15.35 -2.88
C ILE A 277 -13.77 -15.22 -4.38
N SER A 278 -14.01 -16.30 -5.10
CA SER A 278 -13.91 -16.36 -6.56
C SER A 278 -15.28 -16.70 -7.13
N GLY A 279 -15.61 -16.09 -8.27
CA GLY A 279 -16.78 -16.46 -9.06
C GLY A 279 -16.64 -17.81 -9.78
N GLU A 280 -15.45 -18.41 -9.79
CA GLU A 280 -15.15 -19.71 -10.37
C GLU A 280 -15.28 -20.86 -9.35
N ALA A 281 -15.38 -22.08 -9.87
CA ALA A 281 -15.35 -23.28 -9.03
C ALA A 281 -13.97 -23.46 -8.39
N VAL A 282 -13.91 -24.11 -7.21
CA VAL A 282 -12.64 -24.39 -6.53
C VAL A 282 -11.72 -25.25 -7.41
N GLY A 283 -10.55 -24.71 -7.78
CA GLY A 283 -9.59 -25.34 -8.68
C GLY A 283 -8.64 -24.32 -9.31
N SER A 284 -7.99 -24.69 -10.41
CA SER A 284 -7.03 -23.81 -11.11
C SER A 284 -7.66 -22.54 -11.70
N GLY A 285 -8.98 -22.49 -11.84
CA GLY A 285 -9.70 -21.27 -12.25
C GLY A 285 -10.00 -20.30 -11.10
N SER A 286 -9.81 -20.69 -9.84
CA SER A 286 -10.04 -19.80 -8.69
C SER A 286 -8.78 -19.45 -7.92
N TYR A 287 -7.71 -20.23 -8.06
CA TYR A 287 -6.39 -19.95 -7.51
C TYR A 287 -5.27 -20.73 -8.21
N VAL A 288 -4.07 -20.15 -8.25
CA VAL A 288 -2.83 -20.78 -8.73
C VAL A 288 -1.68 -20.39 -7.78
N ILE A 289 -1.44 -21.21 -6.75
CA ILE A 289 -0.50 -20.91 -5.66
C ILE A 289 0.52 -22.05 -5.51
N ASP A 290 1.79 -21.73 -5.20
CA ASP A 290 2.76 -22.74 -4.75
C ASP A 290 2.40 -23.21 -3.33
N LEU A 291 1.85 -24.40 -3.25
CA LEU A 291 1.35 -25.00 -2.01
C LEU A 291 2.46 -25.27 -0.99
N THR A 292 3.74 -25.33 -1.41
CA THR A 292 4.90 -25.47 -0.51
C THR A 292 5.05 -24.26 0.42
N TYR A 293 4.58 -23.09 -0.03
CA TYR A 293 4.72 -21.82 0.67
C TYR A 293 3.36 -21.17 0.96
N ALA A 294 2.32 -22.00 1.03
CA ALA A 294 0.99 -21.57 1.39
C ALA A 294 0.52 -22.17 2.71
N VAL A 295 -0.22 -21.40 3.51
CA VAL A 295 -0.88 -21.92 4.72
C VAL A 295 -2.11 -21.11 5.10
N ASP A 296 -3.15 -21.79 5.58
CA ASP A 296 -4.33 -21.16 6.20
C ASP A 296 -5.08 -20.14 5.33
N ASN A 297 -5.03 -20.28 4.01
CA ASN A 297 -5.91 -19.53 3.12
C ASN A 297 -7.30 -20.18 3.09
N LEU A 298 -8.36 -19.40 3.14
CA LEU A 298 -9.74 -19.87 3.00
C LEU A 298 -10.29 -19.37 1.67
N LEU A 299 -10.63 -20.28 0.77
CA LEU A 299 -11.24 -19.98 -0.52
C LEU A 299 -12.70 -20.44 -0.53
N THR A 300 -13.58 -19.59 -1.04
CA THR A 300 -14.94 -19.95 -1.44
C THR A 300 -15.06 -19.72 -2.95
N GLY A 301 -15.28 -20.80 -3.70
CA GLY A 301 -15.69 -20.73 -5.10
C GLY A 301 -17.21 -20.71 -5.24
N ASN A 302 -17.70 -20.77 -6.48
CA ASN A 302 -19.13 -20.84 -6.78
C ASN A 302 -19.79 -22.19 -6.45
N ASP A 303 -19.00 -23.18 -6.04
CA ASP A 303 -19.41 -24.55 -5.74
C ASP A 303 -19.21 -24.92 -4.25
N ILE A 304 -18.01 -24.72 -3.70
CA ILE A 304 -17.64 -25.12 -2.34
C ILE A 304 -16.69 -24.11 -1.67
N SER A 305 -16.49 -24.29 -0.36
CA SER A 305 -15.44 -23.61 0.40
C SER A 305 -14.37 -24.59 0.89
N VAL A 306 -13.09 -24.24 0.73
CA VAL A 306 -11.94 -25.07 1.10
C VAL A 306 -10.85 -24.26 1.79
N ARG A 307 -10.01 -24.95 2.57
CA ARG A 307 -8.74 -24.39 3.06
C ARG A 307 -7.62 -24.75 2.08
N ILE A 308 -6.72 -23.81 1.79
CA ILE A 308 -5.56 -24.00 0.91
C ILE A 308 -4.26 -23.78 1.71
N PRO A 309 -3.34 -24.77 1.73
CA PRO A 309 -3.49 -26.12 1.17
C PRO A 309 -4.55 -26.95 1.91
N SER A 310 -5.24 -27.82 1.19
CA SER A 310 -6.19 -28.80 1.72
C SER A 310 -5.51 -30.14 1.98
N THR A 311 -6.18 -31.04 2.71
CA THR A 311 -5.65 -32.39 2.96
C THR A 311 -5.50 -33.22 1.67
N THR A 312 -6.28 -32.92 0.63
CA THR A 312 -6.13 -33.55 -0.69
C THR A 312 -4.88 -33.04 -1.42
N ASP A 313 -4.44 -31.83 -1.13
CA ASP A 313 -3.30 -31.19 -1.79
C ASP A 313 -1.92 -31.66 -1.26
N ILE A 314 -1.89 -32.33 -0.11
CA ILE A 314 -0.66 -32.75 0.58
C ILE A 314 -0.19 -34.17 0.16
N THR A 315 -0.84 -34.79 -0.83
CA THR A 315 -0.65 -36.23 -1.16
C THR A 315 0.39 -36.53 -2.25
N THR A 316 1.44 -35.72 -2.38
CA THR A 316 2.57 -35.97 -3.29
C THR A 316 3.93 -35.80 -2.63
#